data_AF-A0A948Z7X9-F1
#
_entry.id   AF-A0A948Z7X9-F1
#
_cell.length_a   1.000
_cell.length_b   1.000
_cell.length_c   1.000
_cell.angle_alpha   90.00
_cell.angle_beta   90.00
_cell.angle_gamma   90.00
#
_symmetry.space_group_name_H-M   'P 1'
#
loop_
_entity.id
_entity.type
_entity.pdbx_description
1 polymer ?
#
loop_
_entity_poly.entity_id
_entity_poly.type
_entity_poly.pdbx_seq_one_letter_code
_entity_poly.pdbx_strand_id
1 'polypeptide(L)'
;MNKKNNGFTLVEVLLVSVILIILVVIMTGSLNPSAMIARAHDSRRKKDLARIRIAFENYYADKGCYPVQAEIDELMDDENCFGDVFSPWLGKWLCDPKGHVYEIAVNNEDDPGCPNWFKIMANLENRIDVDIPTGWYEGGSRYFGDGSLNNNDVNYGISSTNVLWYDEVSLGLGECRGDTCYVLIGTDCQPAWGNHCSGDNCYYEHGGSCIPMCQVSCCREDCE
;
A
#
# COMPACT_ATOMS: atom_id res chain seq x y z
N MET A 1 56.38 30.77 -39.42
CA MET A 1 56.07 29.99 -38.21
C MET A 1 55.04 28.92 -38.58
N ASN A 2 55.47 27.67 -38.81
CA ASN A 2 54.56 26.58 -39.17
C ASN A 2 54.03 25.91 -37.90
N LYS A 3 52.75 26.09 -37.60
CA LYS A 3 52.02 25.22 -36.67
C LYS A 3 51.77 23.89 -37.36
N LYS A 4 52.37 22.80 -36.86
CA LYS A 4 51.96 21.44 -37.23
C LYS A 4 50.62 21.17 -36.54
N ASN A 5 49.56 21.05 -37.34
CA ASN A 5 48.28 20.54 -36.86
C ASN A 5 48.40 19.01 -36.83
N ASN A 6 48.63 18.44 -35.65
CA ASN A 6 48.61 16.99 -35.46
C ASN A 6 47.14 16.57 -35.37
N GLY A 7 46.62 15.94 -36.44
CA GLY A 7 45.32 15.27 -36.42
C GLY A 7 45.43 13.88 -35.83
N PHE A 8 44.33 13.40 -35.24
CA PHE A 8 44.21 12.01 -34.78
C PHE A 8 44.39 11.02 -35.93
N THR A 9 45.04 9.91 -35.65
CA THR A 9 45.17 8.83 -36.65
C THR A 9 43.88 8.02 -36.73
N LEU A 10 43.57 7.45 -37.90
CA LEU A 10 42.38 6.62 -38.08
C LEU A 10 42.37 5.41 -37.14
N VAL A 11 43.56 4.85 -36.85
CA VAL A 11 43.73 3.74 -35.90
C VAL A 11 43.38 4.16 -34.47
N GLU A 12 43.75 5.37 -34.07
CA GLU A 12 43.51 5.89 -32.73
C GLU A 12 42.02 6.11 -32.46
N VAL A 13 41.28 6.66 -33.44
CA VAL A 13 39.82 6.81 -33.33
C VAL A 13 39.12 5.45 -33.31
N LEU A 14 39.62 4.46 -34.06
CA LEU A 14 39.03 3.12 -34.14
C LEU A 14 39.29 2.31 -32.86
N LEU A 15 40.47 2.43 -32.26
CA LEU A 15 40.79 1.77 -30.98
C LEU A 15 39.93 2.33 -29.84
N VAL A 16 39.78 3.66 -29.78
CA VAL A 16 38.99 4.34 -28.74
C VAL A 16 37.51 3.97 -28.87
N SER A 17 36.95 3.91 -30.07
CA SER A 17 35.54 3.56 -30.26
C SER A 17 35.25 2.10 -29.84
N VAL A 18 36.17 1.16 -30.11
CA VAL A 18 36.05 -0.23 -29.65
C VAL A 18 36.02 -0.31 -28.12
N ILE A 19 36.93 0.40 -27.44
CA ILE A 19 36.96 0.43 -25.97
C ILE A 19 35.67 1.06 -25.42
N LEU A 20 35.18 2.14 -26.01
CA LEU A 20 33.94 2.80 -25.59
C LEU A 20 32.72 1.88 -25.74
N ILE A 21 32.60 1.16 -26.84
CA ILE A 21 31.50 0.19 -27.06
C ILE A 21 31.52 -0.89 -25.98
N ILE A 22 32.70 -1.46 -25.67
CA ILE A 22 32.83 -2.49 -24.63
C ILE A 22 32.41 -1.97 -23.26
N LEU A 23 32.87 -0.77 -22.89
CA LEU A 23 32.52 -0.15 -21.61
C LEU A 23 31.01 0.10 -21.48
N VAL A 24 30.36 0.59 -22.53
CA VAL A 24 28.90 0.81 -22.55
C VAL A 24 28.16 -0.51 -22.34
N VAL A 25 28.56 -1.59 -23.01
CA VAL A 25 27.92 -2.91 -22.87
C VAL A 25 28.03 -3.42 -21.42
N ILE A 26 29.22 -3.35 -20.81
CA ILE A 26 29.45 -3.79 -19.41
C ILE A 26 28.61 -2.95 -18.43
N MET A 27 28.54 -1.64 -18.62
CA MET A 27 27.72 -0.77 -17.76
C MET A 27 26.24 -1.12 -17.85
N THR A 28 25.71 -1.35 -19.06
CA THR A 28 24.29 -1.71 -19.23
C THR A 28 23.92 -3.09 -18.71
N GLY A 29 24.88 -4.03 -18.67
CA GLY A 29 24.65 -5.38 -18.13
C GLY A 29 24.71 -5.47 -16.59
N SER A 30 25.36 -4.51 -15.92
CA SER A 30 25.55 -4.53 -14.46
C SER A 30 24.59 -3.62 -13.70
N LEU A 31 24.12 -2.54 -14.34
CA LEU A 31 23.13 -1.63 -13.77
C LEU A 31 21.75 -2.07 -14.27
N ASN A 32 20.86 -2.41 -13.34
CA ASN A 32 19.44 -2.53 -13.64
C ASN A 32 18.74 -1.20 -13.27
N PRO A 33 18.71 -0.21 -14.17
CA PRO A 33 18.21 1.14 -13.85
C PRO A 33 16.74 1.13 -13.43
N SER A 34 15.92 0.23 -13.97
CA SER A 34 14.52 0.12 -13.57
C SER A 34 14.38 -0.32 -12.12
N ALA A 35 15.16 -1.30 -11.66
CA ALA A 35 15.17 -1.71 -10.27
C ALA A 35 15.66 -0.60 -9.32
N MET A 36 16.58 0.25 -9.76
CA MET A 36 17.03 1.41 -8.98
C MET A 36 15.94 2.47 -8.84
N ILE A 37 15.24 2.77 -9.94
CA ILE A 37 14.12 3.72 -9.95
C ILE A 37 12.98 3.20 -9.07
N ALA A 38 12.61 1.93 -9.21
CA ALA A 38 11.59 1.28 -8.38
C ALA A 38 11.88 1.42 -6.89
N ARG A 39 13.13 1.15 -6.46
CA ARG A 39 13.54 1.33 -5.06
C ARG A 39 13.47 2.79 -4.59
N ALA A 40 13.80 3.74 -5.47
CA ALA A 40 13.67 5.15 -5.16
C ALA A 40 12.20 5.57 -4.98
N HIS A 41 11.32 5.07 -5.86
CA HIS A 41 9.88 5.27 -5.75
C HIS A 41 9.32 4.66 -4.46
N ASP A 42 9.68 3.41 -4.15
CA ASP A 42 9.24 2.71 -2.95
C ASP A 42 9.72 3.42 -1.68
N SER A 43 10.96 3.91 -1.66
CA SER A 43 11.46 4.73 -0.54
C SER A 43 10.66 6.02 -0.37
N ARG A 44 10.19 6.62 -1.47
CA ARG A 44 9.33 7.80 -1.43
C ARG A 44 7.93 7.45 -0.90
N ARG A 45 7.29 6.39 -1.41
CA ARG A 45 5.99 5.89 -0.91
C ARG A 45 5.99 5.71 0.61
N LYS A 46 6.99 4.99 1.13
CA LYS A 46 7.15 4.75 2.57
C LYS A 46 7.27 6.04 3.38
N LYS A 47 8.04 7.02 2.89
CA LYS A 47 8.20 8.32 3.55
C LYS A 47 6.92 9.16 3.49
N ASP A 48 6.22 9.14 2.37
CA ASP A 48 5.00 9.90 2.18
C ASP A 48 3.88 9.37 3.09
N LEU A 49 3.69 8.04 3.15
CA LEU A 49 2.78 7.39 4.09
C LEU A 49 3.09 7.74 5.55
N ALA A 50 4.37 7.75 5.95
CA ALA A 50 4.77 8.11 7.31
C ALA A 50 4.45 9.58 7.66
N ARG A 51 4.51 10.49 6.68
CA ARG A 51 4.14 11.90 6.87
C ARG A 51 2.63 12.08 6.97
N ILE A 52 1.86 11.39 6.12
CA ILE A 52 0.40 11.42 6.17
C ILE A 52 -0.08 10.86 7.52
N ARG A 53 0.52 9.75 8.00
CA ARG A 53 0.24 9.21 9.34
C ARG A 53 0.37 10.29 10.42
N ILE A 54 1.51 10.99 10.48
CA ILE A 54 1.74 12.04 11.48
C ILE A 54 0.67 13.15 11.37
N ALA A 55 0.29 13.53 10.15
CA ALA A 55 -0.76 14.51 9.94
C ALA A 55 -2.13 14.02 10.46
N PHE A 56 -2.46 12.74 10.25
CA PHE A 56 -3.68 12.12 10.75
C PHE A 56 -3.68 12.06 12.28
N GLU A 57 -2.55 11.75 12.92
CA GLU A 57 -2.44 11.79 14.38
C GLU A 57 -2.60 13.22 14.92
N ASN A 58 -2.06 14.23 14.22
CA ASN A 58 -2.26 15.63 14.61
C ASN A 58 -3.73 16.07 14.41
N TYR A 59 -4.38 15.62 13.33
CA TYR A 59 -5.81 15.84 13.11
C TYR A 59 -6.62 15.26 14.27
N TYR A 60 -6.32 14.01 14.66
CA TYR A 60 -6.97 13.35 15.80
C TYR A 60 -6.76 14.12 17.10
N ALA A 61 -5.54 14.60 17.36
CA ALA A 61 -5.25 15.40 18.56
C ALA A 61 -6.08 16.70 18.64
N ASP A 62 -6.41 17.30 17.50
CA ASP A 62 -7.20 18.54 17.43
C ASP A 62 -8.71 18.30 17.40
N LYS A 63 -9.17 17.21 16.76
CA LYS A 63 -10.58 16.94 16.48
C LYS A 63 -11.21 15.88 17.38
N GLY A 64 -10.39 15.03 18.00
CA GLY A 64 -10.82 13.88 18.80
C GLY A 64 -11.20 12.64 17.98
N CYS A 65 -11.07 12.71 16.66
CA CYS A 65 -11.39 11.64 15.71
C CYS A 65 -10.51 11.74 14.46
N TYR A 66 -10.42 10.66 13.69
CA TYR A 66 -9.81 10.70 12.36
C TYR A 66 -10.80 11.25 11.31
N PRO A 67 -10.33 11.69 10.13
CA PRO A 67 -11.20 12.27 9.12
C PRO A 67 -12.34 11.32 8.69
N VAL A 68 -13.53 11.87 8.51
CA VAL A 68 -14.71 11.09 8.07
C VAL A 68 -14.58 10.68 6.61
N GLN A 69 -15.35 9.68 6.17
CA GLN A 69 -15.27 9.15 4.80
C GLN A 69 -15.39 10.27 3.74
N ALA A 70 -16.28 11.24 3.93
CA ALA A 70 -16.43 12.36 2.99
C ALA A 70 -15.18 13.26 2.90
N GLU A 71 -14.42 13.44 3.99
CA GLU A 71 -13.14 14.14 3.96
C GLU A 71 -12.07 13.28 3.28
N ILE A 72 -12.09 11.96 3.52
CA ILE A 72 -11.18 11.02 2.84
C ILE A 72 -11.41 11.02 1.33
N ASP A 73 -12.66 11.02 0.87
CA ASP A 73 -13.02 11.07 -0.55
C ASP A 73 -12.46 12.32 -1.23
N GLU A 74 -12.44 13.48 -0.55
CA GLU A 74 -11.79 14.70 -1.04
C GLU A 74 -10.25 14.55 -1.08
N LEU A 75 -9.66 13.94 -0.05
CA LEU A 75 -8.22 13.70 -0.01
C LEU A 75 -7.74 12.69 -1.07
N MET A 76 -8.62 11.78 -1.49
CA MET A 76 -8.36 10.74 -2.48
C MET A 76 -8.69 11.15 -3.92
N ASP A 77 -8.81 12.45 -4.20
CA ASP A 77 -8.88 12.96 -5.56
C ASP A 77 -7.47 13.22 -6.13
N ASP A 78 -7.15 12.63 -7.28
CA ASP A 78 -5.87 12.84 -8.00
C ASP A 78 -5.64 14.32 -8.34
N GLU A 79 -6.70 15.12 -8.51
CA GLU A 79 -6.58 16.57 -8.74
C GLU A 79 -5.99 17.31 -7.53
N ASN A 80 -6.08 16.72 -6.33
CA ASN A 80 -5.61 17.31 -5.08
C ASN A 80 -4.14 17.01 -4.78
N CYS A 81 -3.45 16.29 -5.66
CA CYS A 81 -2.01 16.09 -5.55
C CYS A 81 -1.24 17.41 -5.43
N PHE A 82 -0.45 17.54 -4.35
CA PHE A 82 0.27 18.77 -4.00
C PHE A 82 -0.62 20.00 -3.76
N GLY A 83 -1.91 19.79 -3.51
CA GLY A 83 -2.84 20.79 -3.00
C GLY A 83 -2.71 21.00 -1.48
N ASP A 84 -3.37 22.05 -0.98
CA ASP A 84 -3.42 22.40 0.44
C ASP A 84 -4.69 21.85 1.12
N VAL A 85 -5.15 20.66 0.72
CA VAL A 85 -6.46 20.09 1.09
C VAL A 85 -6.55 19.58 2.52
N PHE A 86 -5.41 19.36 3.20
CA PHE A 86 -5.37 18.84 4.57
C PHE A 86 -4.69 19.80 5.57
N SER A 87 -4.86 21.11 5.33
CA SER A 87 -4.34 22.17 6.19
C SER A 87 -5.14 22.28 7.50
N PRO A 88 -4.50 22.54 8.66
CA PRO A 88 -3.07 22.85 8.85
C PRO A 88 -2.18 21.63 9.12
N TRP A 89 -2.74 20.42 9.13
CA TRP A 89 -2.05 19.22 9.59
C TRP A 89 -1.01 18.67 8.61
N LEU A 90 -1.22 18.89 7.32
CA LEU A 90 -0.25 18.58 6.27
C LEU A 90 -0.12 19.75 5.31
N GLY A 91 1.12 20.19 5.07
CA GLY A 91 1.40 21.34 4.22
C GLY A 91 0.95 21.16 2.77
N LYS A 92 1.44 20.12 2.10
CA LYS A 92 1.06 19.76 0.72
C LYS A 92 0.67 18.30 0.68
N TRP A 93 -0.46 17.99 0.05
CA TRP A 93 -0.90 16.60 -0.10
C TRP A 93 0.11 15.81 -0.93
N LEU A 94 0.40 14.58 -0.49
CA LEU A 94 1.47 13.76 -1.04
C LEU A 94 0.87 12.66 -1.91
N CYS A 95 1.44 12.47 -3.09
CA CYS A 95 0.98 11.47 -4.06
C CYS A 95 2.12 10.53 -4.48
N ASP A 96 1.70 9.35 -4.94
CA ASP A 96 2.56 8.33 -5.51
C ASP A 96 3.50 8.90 -6.57
N PRO A 97 4.74 8.40 -6.70
CA PRO A 97 5.65 8.77 -7.78
C PRO A 97 5.05 8.65 -9.20
N LYS A 98 4.01 7.83 -9.37
CA LYS A 98 3.27 7.67 -10.63
C LYS A 98 2.14 8.70 -10.84
N GLY A 99 1.88 9.56 -9.86
CA GLY A 99 0.93 10.68 -9.97
C GLY A 99 -0.46 10.41 -9.43
N HIS A 100 -0.68 9.29 -8.72
CA HIS A 100 -1.96 8.96 -8.09
C HIS A 100 -1.91 9.22 -6.59
N VAL A 101 -3.05 9.51 -5.97
CA VAL A 101 -3.17 9.52 -4.51
C VAL A 101 -2.89 8.15 -3.90
N TYR A 102 -2.64 8.14 -2.59
CA TYR A 102 -2.56 6.89 -1.83
C TYR A 102 -3.94 6.41 -1.43
N GLU A 103 -4.08 5.09 -1.31
CA GLU A 103 -5.32 4.47 -0.88
C GLU A 103 -5.51 4.68 0.63
N ILE A 104 -6.65 5.23 1.05
CA ILE A 104 -6.95 5.50 2.45
C ILE A 104 -8.29 4.87 2.81
N ALA A 105 -8.32 4.19 3.95
CA ALA A 105 -9.54 3.65 4.53
C ALA A 105 -9.69 4.13 5.98
N VAL A 106 -10.91 4.43 6.39
CA VAL A 106 -11.27 4.85 7.74
C VAL A 106 -12.45 4.05 8.25
N ASN A 107 -12.63 4.03 9.57
CA ASN A 107 -13.83 3.43 10.15
C ASN A 107 -15.08 4.25 9.80
N ASN A 108 -16.03 3.65 9.09
CA ASN A 108 -17.31 4.29 8.77
C ASN A 108 -18.52 3.51 9.31
N GLU A 109 -18.29 2.48 10.12
CA GLU A 109 -19.33 1.55 10.60
C GLU A 109 -19.82 1.88 12.00
N ASP A 110 -18.88 1.95 12.96
CA ASP A 110 -19.22 2.06 14.39
C ASP A 110 -19.69 3.46 14.77
N ASP A 111 -18.97 4.47 14.27
CA ASP A 111 -19.29 5.88 14.43
C ASP A 111 -18.85 6.65 13.17
N PRO A 112 -19.71 6.73 12.13
CA PRO A 112 -19.37 7.38 10.86
C PRO A 112 -19.04 8.87 11.00
N GLY A 113 -19.45 9.50 12.11
CA GLY A 113 -19.10 10.90 12.41
C GLY A 113 -17.78 11.05 13.16
N CYS A 114 -17.21 9.96 13.66
CA CYS A 114 -16.06 9.96 14.55
C CYS A 114 -15.17 8.70 14.35
N PRO A 115 -14.55 8.51 13.16
CA PRO A 115 -13.69 7.35 12.92
C PRO A 115 -12.58 7.21 13.97
N ASN A 116 -12.41 6.00 14.50
CA ASN A 116 -11.45 5.68 15.57
C ASN A 116 -10.17 4.99 15.07
N TRP A 117 -10.09 4.65 13.78
CA TRP A 117 -8.88 4.13 13.13
C TRP A 117 -8.81 4.57 11.67
N PHE A 118 -7.60 4.51 11.11
CA PHE A 118 -7.34 4.71 9.68
C PHE A 118 -6.28 3.72 9.16
N LYS A 119 -6.26 3.51 7.85
CA LYS A 119 -5.26 2.75 7.09
C LYS A 119 -4.87 3.56 5.85
N ILE A 120 -3.57 3.66 5.57
CA ILE A 120 -3.02 4.27 4.36
C ILE A 120 -2.17 3.21 3.67
N MET A 121 -2.43 2.95 2.39
CA MET A 121 -1.87 1.82 1.66
C MET A 121 -1.26 2.26 0.34
N ALA A 122 -0.28 1.48 -0.12
CA ALA A 122 0.42 1.69 -1.37
C ALA A 122 0.87 0.36 -1.98
N ASN A 123 1.25 0.42 -3.26
CA ASN A 123 1.83 -0.70 -3.99
C ASN A 123 3.31 -0.45 -4.27
N LEU A 124 4.18 -1.10 -3.50
CA LEU A 124 5.61 -1.13 -3.75
C LEU A 124 5.91 -1.92 -5.02
N GLU A 125 6.79 -1.37 -5.85
CA GLU A 125 7.25 -1.99 -7.08
C GLU A 125 8.16 -3.20 -6.79
N ASN A 126 8.92 -3.16 -5.70
CA ASN A 126 9.73 -4.27 -5.22
C ASN A 126 8.91 -5.30 -4.42
N ARG A 127 8.37 -6.33 -5.09
CA ARG A 127 7.56 -7.39 -4.45
C ARG A 127 8.29 -8.27 -3.41
N ILE A 128 9.60 -8.16 -3.29
CA ILE A 128 10.42 -8.88 -2.29
C ILE A 128 10.99 -7.92 -1.24
N ASP A 129 10.38 -6.75 -1.09
CA ASP A 129 10.74 -5.81 -0.04
C ASP A 129 10.45 -6.40 1.35
N VAL A 130 11.36 -6.18 2.30
CA VAL A 130 11.28 -6.75 3.66
C VAL A 130 10.09 -6.21 4.46
N ASP A 131 9.57 -5.04 4.08
CA ASP A 131 8.42 -4.44 4.74
C ASP A 131 7.08 -4.96 4.19
N ILE A 132 7.10 -5.82 3.16
CA ILE A 132 5.92 -6.57 2.70
C ILE A 132 5.75 -7.78 3.63
N PRO A 133 4.55 -8.04 4.19
CA PRO A 133 4.35 -9.18 5.07
C PRO A 133 4.71 -10.52 4.41
N THR A 134 5.28 -11.44 5.19
CA THR A 134 5.70 -12.74 4.67
C THR A 134 4.49 -13.52 4.15
N GLY A 135 4.64 -14.16 3.00
CA GLY A 135 3.54 -14.89 2.36
C GLY A 135 2.49 -14.00 1.72
N TRP A 136 2.73 -12.69 1.50
CA TRP A 136 1.76 -11.74 0.92
C TRP A 136 1.10 -12.22 -0.40
N TYR A 137 1.87 -12.90 -1.23
CA TYR A 137 1.43 -13.42 -2.52
C TYR A 137 1.12 -14.92 -2.51
N GLU A 138 1.14 -15.54 -1.33
CA GLU A 138 0.79 -16.94 -1.11
C GLU A 138 -0.66 -17.01 -0.58
N GLY A 139 -1.44 -18.02 -0.97
CA GLY A 139 -2.78 -18.24 -0.38
C GLY A 139 -3.99 -17.66 -1.14
N GLY A 140 -3.79 -17.03 -2.31
CA GLY A 140 -4.89 -16.52 -3.14
C GLY A 140 -5.12 -15.01 -2.99
N SER A 141 -6.29 -14.55 -3.44
CA SER A 141 -6.67 -13.12 -3.39
C SER A 141 -7.17 -12.77 -2.00
N ARG A 142 -6.52 -11.79 -1.38
CA ARG A 142 -6.94 -11.13 -0.14
C ARG A 142 -7.40 -9.73 -0.42
N TYR A 143 -8.32 -9.20 0.37
CA TYR A 143 -8.96 -7.91 0.09
C TYR A 143 -8.75 -6.90 1.22
N PHE A 144 -8.58 -5.63 0.85
CA PHE A 144 -8.18 -4.53 1.74
C PHE A 144 -9.03 -3.29 1.50
N GLY A 145 -8.98 -2.33 2.44
CA GLY A 145 -9.78 -1.11 2.39
C GLY A 145 -11.27 -1.41 2.54
N ASP A 146 -12.06 -0.92 1.58
CA ASP A 146 -13.48 -1.22 1.42
C ASP A 146 -13.73 -2.55 0.67
N GLY A 147 -12.71 -3.39 0.50
CA GLY A 147 -12.80 -4.64 -0.25
C GLY A 147 -12.63 -4.48 -1.77
N SER A 148 -12.43 -3.27 -2.30
CA SER A 148 -12.13 -3.03 -3.71
C SER A 148 -10.69 -3.37 -4.10
N LEU A 149 -9.77 -3.35 -3.14
CA LEU A 149 -8.35 -3.59 -3.36
C LEU A 149 -7.98 -5.02 -3.00
N ASN A 150 -7.08 -5.64 -3.75
CA ASN A 150 -6.50 -6.94 -3.39
C ASN A 150 -4.98 -6.90 -3.13
N ASN A 151 -4.41 -8.04 -2.74
CA ASN A 151 -2.96 -8.19 -2.46
C ASN A 151 -2.03 -7.89 -3.64
N ASN A 152 -2.55 -7.74 -4.87
CA ASN A 152 -1.78 -7.21 -6.01
C ASN A 152 -1.89 -5.70 -6.16
N ASP A 153 -2.95 -5.08 -5.64
CA ASP A 153 -3.19 -3.64 -5.71
C ASP A 153 -2.49 -2.90 -4.58
N VAL A 154 -2.36 -3.54 -3.41
CA VAL A 154 -1.62 -3.03 -2.26
C VAL A 154 -0.70 -4.11 -1.68
N ASN A 155 0.48 -3.70 -1.20
CA ASN A 155 1.43 -4.61 -0.53
C ASN A 155 2.21 -3.95 0.61
N TYR A 156 1.93 -2.68 0.90
CA TYR A 156 2.51 -1.94 2.00
C TYR A 156 1.50 -0.93 2.53
N GLY A 157 1.53 -0.67 3.82
CA GLY A 157 0.68 0.32 4.44
C GLY A 157 1.13 0.72 5.83
N ILE A 158 0.43 1.71 6.37
CA ILE A 158 0.56 2.22 7.74
C ILE A 158 -0.85 2.48 8.25
N SER A 159 -1.09 2.23 9.52
CA SER A 159 -2.37 2.47 10.20
C SER A 159 -2.19 3.26 11.49
N SER A 160 -3.31 3.65 12.09
CA SER A 160 -3.37 4.04 13.50
C SER A 160 -2.86 2.90 14.40
N THR A 161 -2.52 3.21 15.65
CA THR A 161 -1.86 2.24 16.56
C THR A 161 -2.74 1.08 17.02
N ASN A 162 -4.05 1.17 16.83
CA ASN A 162 -5.05 0.21 17.30
C ASN A 162 -5.48 -0.82 16.25
N VAL A 163 -5.03 -0.72 14.99
CA VAL A 163 -5.34 -1.71 13.94
C VAL A 163 -4.09 -1.98 13.10
N LEU A 164 -3.98 -3.16 12.47
CA LEU A 164 -2.94 -3.40 11.48
C LEU A 164 -3.46 -2.98 10.10
N TRP A 165 -2.59 -2.35 9.29
CA TRP A 165 -2.98 -1.94 7.94
C TRP A 165 -3.33 -3.14 7.05
N TYR A 166 -2.72 -4.29 7.32
CA TYR A 166 -2.93 -5.55 6.59
C TYR A 166 -3.96 -6.46 7.24
N ASP A 167 -4.65 -6.03 8.32
CA ASP A 167 -5.83 -6.74 8.75
C ASP A 167 -6.85 -6.67 7.60
N GLU A 168 -7.18 -7.84 7.05
CA GLU A 168 -8.21 -8.04 6.04
C GLU A 168 -9.56 -7.56 6.63
N VAL A 169 -10.28 -6.79 5.82
CA VAL A 169 -11.50 -5.99 6.10
C VAL A 169 -11.84 -5.65 7.56
N SER A 170 -11.86 -4.34 7.84
CA SER A 170 -12.76 -3.77 8.84
C SER A 170 -14.07 -3.41 8.14
N LEU A 171 -15.09 -4.22 8.44
CA LEU A 171 -16.56 -4.08 8.43
C LEU A 171 -17.30 -3.10 7.49
N GLY A 172 -16.68 -2.15 6.77
CA GLY A 172 -17.32 -1.12 5.93
C GLY A 172 -18.13 -1.61 4.72
N LEU A 173 -18.10 -2.91 4.44
CA LEU A 173 -19.02 -3.52 3.50
C LEU A 173 -20.18 -4.13 4.27
N GLY A 174 -21.40 -3.68 3.96
CA GLY A 174 -22.62 -4.30 4.51
C GLY A 174 -22.71 -5.81 4.26
N GLU A 175 -21.95 -6.33 3.29
CA GLU A 175 -21.81 -7.77 3.00
C GLU A 175 -20.98 -8.52 4.06
N CYS A 176 -20.05 -7.85 4.75
CA CYS A 176 -19.24 -8.42 5.83
C CYS A 176 -19.92 -8.34 7.21
N ARG A 177 -21.19 -7.94 7.26
CA ARG A 177 -21.98 -7.92 8.50
C ARG A 177 -22.51 -9.31 8.82
N GLY A 178 -21.83 -10.01 9.72
CA GLY A 178 -22.34 -11.23 10.35
C GLY A 178 -22.13 -11.18 11.86
N ASP A 179 -23.09 -11.73 12.61
CA ASP A 179 -23.03 -11.74 14.08
C ASP A 179 -22.14 -12.87 14.64
N THR A 180 -21.56 -13.70 13.76
CA THR A 180 -20.78 -14.89 14.15
C THR A 180 -19.59 -15.13 13.22
N CYS A 181 -18.49 -15.66 13.77
CA CYS A 181 -17.35 -16.12 12.96
C CYS A 181 -17.68 -17.43 12.23
N TYR A 182 -17.15 -17.58 11.03
CA TYR A 182 -17.23 -18.80 10.24
C TYR A 182 -15.84 -19.27 9.80
N VAL A 183 -15.74 -20.57 9.52
CA VAL A 183 -14.55 -21.21 8.95
C VAL A 183 -14.94 -21.95 7.66
N LEU A 184 -14.01 -21.99 6.71
CA LEU A 184 -14.13 -22.79 5.49
C LEU A 184 -13.64 -24.22 5.75
N ILE A 185 -14.55 -25.19 5.74
CA ILE A 185 -14.22 -26.63 5.82
C ILE A 185 -14.53 -27.25 4.47
N GLY A 186 -13.50 -27.44 3.64
CA GLY A 186 -13.69 -27.81 2.24
C GLY A 186 -14.31 -26.65 1.46
N THR A 187 -15.54 -26.83 0.98
CA THR A 187 -16.33 -25.76 0.33
C THR A 187 -17.44 -25.20 1.21
N ASP A 188 -17.63 -25.77 2.40
CA ASP A 188 -18.77 -25.44 3.25
C ASP A 188 -18.36 -24.36 4.25
N CYS A 189 -19.18 -23.31 4.31
CA CYS A 189 -19.06 -22.26 5.32
C CYS A 189 -19.76 -22.72 6.59
N GLN A 190 -19.02 -22.89 7.67
CA GLN A 190 -19.56 -23.42 8.93
C GLN A 190 -19.27 -22.45 10.07
N PRO A 191 -20.23 -22.23 10.99
CA PRO A 191 -20.02 -21.37 12.14
C PRO A 191 -18.84 -21.91 12.97
N ALA A 192 -17.94 -21.02 13.36
CA ALA A 192 -16.77 -21.37 14.15
C ALA A 192 -17.17 -21.54 15.61
N TRP A 193 -17.11 -22.77 16.12
CA TRP A 193 -17.32 -23.06 17.54
C TRP A 193 -15.97 -23.23 18.25
N GLY A 194 -15.72 -22.43 19.30
CA GLY A 194 -14.49 -22.48 20.11
C GLY A 194 -13.28 -21.80 19.46
N ASN A 195 -12.06 -22.29 19.72
CA ASN A 195 -10.78 -21.72 19.24
C ASN A 195 -10.48 -21.98 17.74
N HIS A 196 -11.50 -22.20 16.91
CA HIS A 196 -11.31 -22.57 15.50
C HIS A 196 -11.16 -21.38 14.55
N CYS A 197 -11.49 -20.15 14.98
CA CYS A 197 -11.18 -18.92 14.26
C CYS A 197 -9.91 -18.29 14.85
N SER A 198 -8.77 -18.48 14.20
CA SER A 198 -7.54 -17.77 14.54
C SER A 198 -6.65 -17.58 13.32
N GLY A 199 -6.31 -16.34 13.00
CA GLY A 199 -5.55 -16.00 11.80
C GLY A 199 -6.39 -16.11 10.54
N ASP A 200 -5.75 -16.48 9.43
CA ASP A 200 -6.28 -16.42 8.05
C ASP A 200 -7.46 -17.36 7.74
N ASN A 201 -8.08 -17.99 8.74
CA ASN A 201 -9.18 -18.94 8.54
C ASN A 201 -10.54 -18.43 9.06
N CYS A 202 -10.61 -17.19 9.55
CA CYS A 202 -11.81 -16.58 10.07
C CYS A 202 -12.53 -15.79 8.97
N TYR A 203 -13.81 -16.09 8.73
CA TYR A 203 -14.64 -15.44 7.71
C TYR A 203 -15.97 -14.96 8.28
N TYR A 204 -16.59 -13.99 7.62
CA TYR A 204 -18.03 -13.74 7.75
C TYR A 204 -18.82 -14.54 6.71
N GLU A 205 -20.07 -14.84 7.04
CA GLU A 205 -21.01 -15.54 6.14
C GLU A 205 -22.04 -14.58 5.57
N HIS A 206 -22.33 -14.75 4.29
CA HIS A 206 -23.44 -14.09 3.63
C HIS A 206 -24.12 -15.05 2.64
N GLY A 207 -25.43 -15.21 2.78
CA GLY A 207 -26.23 -16.03 1.86
C GLY A 207 -25.83 -17.51 1.82
N GLY A 208 -25.31 -18.04 2.94
CA GLY A 208 -24.85 -19.41 3.12
C GLY A 208 -23.40 -19.68 2.67
N SER A 209 -22.64 -18.64 2.30
CA SER A 209 -21.26 -18.76 1.84
C SER A 209 -20.31 -17.91 2.67
N CYS A 210 -19.11 -18.41 2.91
CA CYS A 210 -18.04 -17.66 3.58
C CYS A 210 -17.49 -16.69 2.56
N ILE A 211 -17.47 -15.41 2.89
CA ILE A 211 -17.00 -14.39 1.97
C ILE A 211 -15.49 -14.24 2.17
N PRO A 212 -14.65 -14.59 1.18
CA PRO A 212 -13.19 -14.53 1.34
C PRO A 212 -12.68 -13.10 1.54
N MET A 213 -13.41 -12.10 1.06
CA MET A 213 -13.05 -10.69 1.30
C MET A 213 -13.32 -10.25 2.74
N CYS A 214 -14.16 -10.96 3.48
CA CYS A 214 -14.46 -10.68 4.88
C CYS A 214 -13.63 -11.60 5.79
N GLN A 215 -12.43 -11.97 5.36
CA GLN A 215 -11.50 -12.72 6.18
C GLN A 215 -10.85 -11.75 7.19
N VAL A 216 -10.64 -12.17 8.44
CA VAL A 216 -9.99 -11.32 9.46
C VAL A 216 -9.02 -12.14 10.31
N SER A 217 -8.07 -11.47 10.97
CA SER A 217 -7.07 -12.14 11.82
C SER A 217 -7.65 -12.68 13.14
N CYS A 218 -8.77 -12.11 13.60
CA CYS A 218 -9.47 -12.47 14.83
C CYS A 218 -10.97 -12.11 14.72
N CYS A 219 -11.86 -13.01 15.14
CA CYS A 219 -13.32 -12.75 15.19
C CYS A 219 -13.89 -13.04 16.59
N ARG A 220 -14.16 -11.98 17.37
CA ARG A 220 -15.00 -11.92 18.60
C ARG A 220 -14.84 -10.56 19.28
N GLU A 221 -15.63 -10.32 20.33
CA GLU A 221 -15.48 -9.18 21.26
C GLU A 221 -14.05 -9.09 21.86
N ASP A 222 -13.31 -10.21 21.93
CA ASP A 222 -11.94 -10.23 22.45
C ASP A 222 -10.90 -9.63 21.48
N CYS A 223 -11.33 -9.23 20.27
CA CYS A 223 -10.50 -8.67 19.20
C CYS A 223 -10.58 -7.12 19.11
N GLU A 224 -11.32 -6.46 20.03
CA GLU A 224 -11.42 -4.99 20.16
C GLU A 224 -10.25 -4.35 20.92
#